data_AF-A0A8C5QAV7-F1
#
_entry.id   AF-A0A8C5QAV7-F1
#
_cell.length_a   1.000
_cell.length_b   1.000
_cell.length_c   1.000
_cell.angle_alpha   90.00
_cell.angle_beta   90.00
_cell.angle_gamma   90.00
#
_symmetry.space_group_name_H-M   'P 1'
#
loop_
_entity.id
_entity.type
_entity.pdbx_description
1 polymer ?
#
loop_
_entity_poly.entity_id
_entity_poly.type
_entity_poly.pdbx_seq_one_letter_code
_entity_poly.pdbx_strand_id
1 'polypeptide(L)'
;QNPMTRCWGFLLQVQRFLESSWNDSDVVPRFCSVYVDLRRAMEELFGQQTVFLLSLRQGFCEGLLQLSFLTTLHLTERFARYIDQRVQEIRSDSSDFRAMDQLQQFLEFVLFLSDLELTNTFEHFYRHYLADRLLSLGPCWLENYVVEHIGICFPNHFPQQMLKNLQEAKDLQREQHLYSLQEVDSGLLSEEDEESEVRRGGRGTASGGVSVPHSVLVEEDEEDLDVQISVLSPRCWAVSSLCYMNDPSKHLPESLGARLQRFTDFYMKSQSTPGSELSQCRRLQWTWLGNAELQYGDLTVRVSTLQMFILLLFNQQEEISEEFLLQSTGMSSPLLSHALTPLTAKDSILRHNQNGETEILIKKPPGNVLQLRPKQTYLNVEEDEGRSLERKRNVLLCLITRIMKMEKEIHIDNLVYVCALCSELWILSQVIDACKKLELKESLPSLGLGCSHTDVLSCVMHLLSLGYVRRGEDSQHILEYLCTEPSTPHKEKHIITLATGIYGIFQHPFHSFGSVLFPASAPQSQSTSLLLPLSLLYEVISVGM
;
A
#
# COMPACT_ATOMS: atom_id res chain seq x y z
N GLN A 1 -9.32 -37.65 -35.48
CA GLN A 1 -9.64 -36.23 -35.21
C GLN A 1 -8.79 -35.82 -34.01
N ASN A 2 -7.98 -34.78 -34.16
CA ASN A 2 -6.92 -34.45 -33.20
C ASN A 2 -7.53 -33.79 -31.95
N PRO A 3 -7.33 -34.28 -30.72
CA PRO A 3 -7.85 -33.65 -29.50
C PRO A 3 -7.45 -32.16 -29.38
N MET A 4 -6.30 -31.79 -29.93
CA MET A 4 -5.82 -30.40 -30.02
C MET A 4 -6.79 -29.45 -30.76
N THR A 5 -7.47 -29.90 -31.81
CA THR A 5 -8.46 -29.07 -32.52
C THR A 5 -9.73 -28.76 -31.71
N ARG A 6 -10.06 -29.56 -30.69
CA ARG A 6 -11.15 -29.21 -29.74
C ARG A 6 -10.67 -28.26 -28.64
N CYS A 7 -9.40 -28.34 -28.25
CA CYS A 7 -8.79 -27.39 -27.30
C CYS A 7 -8.87 -25.93 -27.77
N TRP A 8 -8.81 -25.70 -29.10
CA TRP A 8 -8.94 -24.37 -29.70
C TRP A 8 -10.30 -23.69 -29.44
N GLY A 9 -11.38 -24.47 -29.30
CA GLY A 9 -12.70 -23.94 -28.97
C GLY A 9 -12.76 -23.34 -27.56
N PHE A 10 -12.00 -23.91 -26.61
CA PHE A 10 -11.92 -23.41 -25.24
C PHE A 10 -11.13 -22.11 -25.13
N LEU A 11 -10.03 -21.99 -25.90
CA LEU A 11 -9.26 -20.74 -26.01
C LEU A 11 -10.14 -19.57 -26.46
N LEU A 12 -10.92 -19.79 -27.51
CA LEU A 12 -11.84 -18.78 -28.04
C LEU A 12 -12.94 -18.41 -27.04
N GLN A 13 -13.39 -19.35 -26.20
CA GLN A 13 -14.38 -19.10 -25.16
C GLN A 13 -13.81 -18.25 -24.01
N VAL A 14 -12.60 -18.55 -23.56
CA VAL A 14 -11.91 -17.76 -22.51
C VAL A 14 -11.62 -16.35 -23.00
N GLN A 15 -11.11 -16.21 -24.22
CA GLN A 15 -10.85 -14.91 -24.82
C GLN A 15 -12.12 -14.05 -24.92
N ARG A 16 -13.22 -14.61 -25.45
CA ARG A 16 -14.51 -13.89 -25.54
C ARG A 16 -15.06 -13.50 -24.18
N PHE A 17 -14.91 -14.36 -23.17
CA PHE A 17 -15.31 -14.03 -21.80
C PHE A 17 -14.51 -12.84 -21.27
N LEU A 18 -13.19 -12.87 -21.39
CA LEU A 18 -12.32 -11.78 -20.92
C LEU A 18 -12.63 -10.46 -21.66
N GLU A 19 -12.78 -10.49 -22.99
CA GLU A 19 -13.09 -9.28 -23.78
C GLU A 19 -14.46 -8.67 -23.43
N SER A 20 -15.45 -9.49 -23.06
CA SER A 20 -16.82 -9.02 -22.79
C SER A 20 -17.12 -8.69 -21.33
N SER A 21 -16.33 -9.21 -20.38
CA SER A 21 -16.65 -9.15 -18.95
C SER A 21 -15.53 -8.59 -18.06
N TRP A 22 -14.43 -8.10 -18.64
CA TRP A 22 -13.27 -7.62 -17.85
C TRP A 22 -13.59 -6.49 -16.86
N ASN A 23 -14.59 -5.67 -17.14
CA ASN A 23 -14.97 -4.51 -16.31
C ASN A 23 -16.13 -4.82 -15.34
N ASP A 24 -16.66 -6.04 -15.37
CA ASP A 24 -17.76 -6.44 -14.49
C ASP A 24 -17.24 -6.59 -13.05
N SER A 25 -18.05 -6.18 -12.06
CA SER A 25 -17.66 -6.29 -10.64
C SER A 25 -17.53 -7.74 -10.16
N ASP A 26 -18.20 -8.68 -10.84
CA ASP A 26 -18.19 -10.11 -10.56
C ASP A 26 -17.28 -10.90 -11.52
N VAL A 27 -16.36 -10.21 -12.22
CA VAL A 27 -15.44 -10.84 -13.19
C VAL A 27 -14.65 -11.98 -12.58
N VAL A 28 -14.15 -11.85 -11.35
CA VAL A 28 -13.31 -12.88 -10.71
C VAL A 28 -14.13 -14.13 -10.33
N PRO A 29 -15.29 -14.02 -9.64
CA PRO A 29 -16.17 -15.18 -9.46
C PRO A 29 -16.56 -15.88 -10.77
N ARG A 30 -16.90 -15.13 -11.82
CA ARG A 30 -17.25 -15.70 -13.12
C ARG A 30 -16.06 -16.37 -13.79
N PHE A 31 -14.88 -15.77 -13.68
CA PHE A 31 -13.62 -16.34 -14.14
C PHE A 31 -13.38 -17.71 -13.48
N CYS A 32 -13.54 -17.82 -12.16
CA CYS A 32 -13.46 -19.09 -11.44
C CYS A 32 -14.49 -20.11 -11.93
N SER A 33 -15.75 -19.69 -12.12
CA SER A 33 -16.80 -20.59 -12.62
C SER A 33 -16.44 -21.16 -13.99
N VAL A 34 -16.01 -20.30 -14.93
CA VAL A 34 -15.59 -20.74 -16.27
C VAL A 34 -14.43 -21.72 -16.18
N TYR A 35 -13.43 -21.46 -15.34
CA TYR A 35 -12.31 -22.37 -15.13
C TYR A 35 -12.77 -23.74 -14.60
N VAL A 36 -13.63 -23.76 -13.58
CA VAL A 36 -14.15 -25.00 -12.97
C VAL A 36 -15.01 -25.79 -13.95
N ASP A 37 -15.88 -25.11 -14.69
CA ASP A 37 -16.77 -25.76 -15.65
C ASP A 37 -15.98 -26.36 -16.82
N LEU A 38 -14.97 -25.63 -17.32
CA LEU A 38 -14.07 -26.15 -18.35
C LEU A 38 -13.23 -27.32 -17.84
N ARG A 39 -12.68 -27.21 -16.62
CA ARG A 39 -11.93 -28.30 -15.99
C ARG A 39 -12.80 -29.55 -15.84
N ARG A 40 -14.02 -29.41 -15.32
CA ARG A 40 -14.98 -30.52 -15.17
C ARG A 40 -15.32 -31.14 -16.51
N ALA A 41 -15.64 -30.33 -17.52
CA ALA A 41 -15.93 -30.82 -18.87
C ALA A 41 -14.74 -31.56 -19.49
N MET A 42 -13.51 -31.09 -19.26
CA MET A 42 -12.31 -31.78 -19.74
C MET A 42 -12.08 -33.09 -19.00
N GLU A 43 -12.27 -33.14 -17.68
CA GLU A 43 -12.16 -34.35 -16.88
C GLU A 43 -13.20 -35.41 -17.31
N GLU A 44 -14.43 -35.00 -17.60
CA GLU A 44 -15.50 -35.89 -18.10
C GLU A 44 -15.23 -36.42 -19.51
N LEU A 45 -14.73 -35.57 -20.42
CA LEU A 45 -14.52 -35.93 -21.83
C LEU A 45 -13.22 -36.70 -22.08
N PHE A 46 -12.18 -36.39 -21.32
CA PHE A 46 -10.82 -36.86 -21.60
C PHE A 46 -10.14 -37.58 -20.41
N GLY A 47 -10.80 -37.63 -19.25
CA GLY A 47 -10.25 -38.19 -18.02
C GLY A 47 -9.25 -37.25 -17.34
N GLN A 48 -8.68 -37.70 -16.22
CA GLN A 48 -7.71 -36.94 -15.42
C GLN A 48 -6.29 -36.97 -16.02
N GLN A 49 -6.12 -36.50 -17.26
CA GLN A 49 -4.79 -36.39 -17.87
C GLN A 49 -4.18 -35.00 -17.58
N THR A 50 -2.94 -34.99 -17.09
CA THR A 50 -2.21 -33.76 -16.74
C THR A 50 -1.98 -32.84 -17.94
N VAL A 51 -1.80 -33.39 -19.14
CA VAL A 51 -1.61 -32.61 -20.37
C VAL A 51 -2.78 -31.67 -20.64
N PHE A 52 -4.02 -32.13 -20.39
CA PHE A 52 -5.21 -31.30 -20.57
C PHE A 52 -5.32 -30.19 -19.54
N LEU A 53 -4.97 -30.47 -18.28
CA LEU A 53 -4.90 -29.45 -17.24
C LEU A 53 -3.87 -28.38 -17.59
N LEU A 54 -2.70 -28.78 -18.13
CA LEU A 54 -1.68 -27.85 -18.61
C LEU A 54 -2.17 -27.03 -19.81
N SER A 55 -2.83 -27.65 -20.79
CA SER A 55 -3.42 -26.93 -21.92
C SER A 55 -4.51 -25.93 -21.49
N LEU A 56 -5.33 -26.29 -20.49
CA LEU A 56 -6.32 -25.38 -19.92
C LEU A 56 -5.64 -24.16 -19.28
N ARG A 57 -4.63 -24.40 -18.43
CA ARG A 57 -3.83 -23.35 -17.80
C ARG A 57 -3.22 -22.41 -18.84
N GLN A 58 -2.53 -22.99 -19.81
CA GLN A 58 -1.92 -22.24 -20.90
C GLN A 58 -2.96 -21.40 -21.65
N GLY A 59 -4.16 -21.93 -21.86
CA GLY A 59 -5.21 -21.19 -22.54
C GLY A 59 -5.73 -19.96 -21.81
N PHE A 60 -5.84 -20.03 -20.48
CA PHE A 60 -6.15 -18.85 -19.67
C PHE A 60 -5.01 -17.84 -19.68
N CYS A 61 -3.77 -18.31 -19.57
CA CYS A 61 -2.59 -17.45 -19.65
C CYS A 61 -2.50 -16.73 -21.00
N GLU A 62 -2.66 -17.43 -22.11
CA GLU A 62 -2.68 -16.85 -23.45
C GLU A 62 -3.83 -15.85 -23.62
N GLY A 63 -5.02 -16.17 -23.10
CA GLY A 63 -6.15 -15.24 -23.10
C GLY A 63 -5.85 -13.94 -22.36
N LEU A 64 -5.15 -13.99 -21.23
CA LEU A 64 -4.73 -12.79 -20.49
C LEU A 64 -3.64 -11.98 -21.21
N LEU A 65 -2.70 -12.65 -21.87
CA LEU A 65 -1.61 -12.01 -22.62
C LEU A 65 -2.08 -11.35 -23.93
N GLN A 66 -3.21 -11.79 -24.48
CA GLN A 66 -3.81 -11.18 -25.69
C GLN A 66 -4.53 -9.86 -25.42
N LEU A 67 -4.86 -9.57 -24.15
CA LEU A 67 -5.51 -8.32 -23.78
C LEU A 67 -4.52 -7.14 -23.84
N SER A 68 -5.08 -5.93 -23.90
CA SER A 68 -4.26 -4.72 -23.78
C SER A 68 -3.61 -4.64 -22.40
N PHE A 69 -2.43 -4.03 -22.30
CA PHE A 69 -1.72 -3.90 -21.02
C PHE A 69 -2.60 -3.31 -19.91
N LEU A 70 -3.34 -2.23 -20.19
CA LEU A 70 -4.23 -1.60 -19.20
C LEU A 70 -5.39 -2.51 -18.77
N THR A 71 -5.93 -3.30 -19.70
CA THR A 71 -6.97 -4.29 -19.36
C THR A 71 -6.41 -5.39 -18.45
N THR A 72 -5.22 -5.90 -18.75
CA THR A 72 -4.58 -6.93 -17.93
C THR A 72 -4.14 -6.37 -16.57
N LEU A 73 -3.68 -5.12 -16.54
CA LEU A 73 -3.42 -4.37 -15.32
C LEU A 73 -4.68 -4.27 -14.45
N HIS A 74 -5.84 -3.93 -15.04
CA HIS A 74 -7.11 -3.90 -14.32
C HIS A 74 -7.50 -5.28 -13.80
N LEU A 75 -7.39 -6.34 -14.61
CA LEU A 75 -7.74 -7.69 -14.17
C LEU A 75 -6.84 -8.20 -13.04
N THR A 76 -5.54 -7.92 -13.10
CA THR A 76 -4.59 -8.30 -12.03
C THR A 76 -4.84 -7.54 -10.73
N GLU A 77 -5.24 -6.27 -10.82
CA GLU A 77 -5.77 -5.51 -9.68
C GLU A 77 -7.01 -6.18 -9.09
N ARG A 78 -8.00 -6.54 -9.94
CA ARG A 78 -9.22 -7.24 -9.49
C ARG A 78 -8.92 -8.58 -8.83
N PHE A 79 -7.93 -9.32 -9.31
CA PHE A 79 -7.47 -10.56 -8.69
C PHE A 79 -6.93 -10.31 -7.28
N ALA A 80 -6.05 -9.32 -7.10
CA ALA A 80 -5.53 -8.95 -5.79
C ALA A 80 -6.66 -8.49 -4.84
N ARG A 81 -7.57 -7.65 -5.33
CA ARG A 81 -8.74 -7.17 -4.59
C ARG A 81 -9.69 -8.29 -4.17
N TYR A 82 -9.89 -9.30 -5.03
CA TYR A 82 -10.75 -10.44 -4.68
C TYR A 82 -10.15 -11.27 -3.53
N ILE A 83 -8.83 -11.49 -3.54
CA ILE A 83 -8.15 -12.16 -2.43
C ILE A 83 -8.33 -11.35 -1.13
N ASP A 84 -8.13 -10.04 -1.20
CA ASP A 84 -8.33 -9.14 -0.06
C ASP A 84 -9.74 -9.26 0.53
N GLN A 85 -10.77 -9.20 -0.31
CA GLN A 85 -12.16 -9.36 0.12
C GLN A 85 -12.42 -10.71 0.79
N ARG A 86 -11.95 -11.81 0.19
CA ARG A 86 -12.13 -13.15 0.81
C ARG A 86 -11.42 -13.23 2.16
N VAL A 87 -10.18 -12.76 2.26
CA VAL A 87 -9.41 -12.75 3.50
C VAL A 87 -10.12 -11.96 4.60
N GLN A 88 -10.66 -10.77 4.27
CA GLN A 88 -11.41 -9.95 5.23
C GLN A 88 -12.74 -10.59 5.67
N GLU A 89 -13.46 -11.24 4.75
CA GLU A 89 -14.69 -11.98 5.06
C GLU A 89 -14.42 -13.14 6.03
N ILE A 90 -13.42 -13.97 5.74
CA ILE A 90 -13.01 -15.09 6.61
C ILE A 90 -12.54 -14.58 7.98
N ARG A 91 -11.90 -13.42 8.02
CA ARG A 91 -11.44 -12.81 9.27
C ARG A 91 -12.59 -12.30 10.13
N SER A 92 -13.67 -11.85 9.50
CA SER A 92 -14.87 -11.37 10.18
C SER A 92 -15.75 -12.53 10.65
N ASP A 93 -15.84 -13.60 9.85
CA ASP A 93 -16.55 -14.84 10.18
C ASP A 93 -15.68 -16.06 9.87
N SER A 94 -14.99 -16.56 10.90
CA SER A 94 -14.12 -17.73 10.79
C SER A 94 -14.87 -19.04 10.51
N SER A 95 -16.21 -19.02 10.58
CA SER A 95 -17.06 -20.16 10.26
C SER A 95 -17.53 -20.17 8.80
N ASP A 96 -17.17 -19.16 7.99
CA ASP A 96 -17.49 -19.13 6.57
C ASP A 96 -16.59 -20.07 5.74
N PHE A 97 -16.95 -21.35 5.77
CA PHE A 97 -16.30 -22.39 4.98
C PHE A 97 -16.41 -22.13 3.46
N ARG A 98 -17.46 -21.44 3.01
CA ARG A 98 -17.66 -21.14 1.59
C ARG A 98 -16.65 -20.09 1.12
N ALA A 99 -16.42 -19.04 1.90
CA ALA A 99 -15.40 -18.03 1.57
C ALA A 99 -14.00 -18.65 1.54
N MET A 100 -13.69 -19.58 2.45
CA MET A 100 -12.45 -20.36 2.44
C MET A 100 -12.29 -21.21 1.18
N ASP A 101 -13.30 -21.99 0.80
CA ASP A 101 -13.26 -22.83 -0.40
C ASP A 101 -13.08 -21.98 -1.68
N GLN A 102 -13.78 -20.85 -1.76
CA GLN A 102 -13.66 -19.90 -2.86
C GLN A 102 -12.28 -19.26 -2.94
N LEU A 103 -11.68 -18.92 -1.79
CA LEU A 103 -10.32 -18.41 -1.73
C LEU A 103 -9.33 -19.46 -2.22
N GLN A 104 -9.37 -20.68 -1.67
CA GLN A 104 -8.46 -21.76 -2.05
C GLN A 104 -8.54 -22.07 -3.56
N GLN A 105 -9.75 -22.20 -4.09
CA GLN A 105 -9.97 -22.43 -5.51
C GLN A 105 -9.40 -21.30 -6.38
N PHE A 106 -9.52 -20.05 -5.93
CA PHE A 106 -8.96 -18.93 -6.68
C PHE A 106 -7.42 -18.88 -6.60
N LEU A 107 -6.83 -19.20 -5.44
CA LEU A 107 -5.38 -19.24 -5.28
C LEU A 107 -4.74 -20.30 -6.20
N GLU A 108 -5.40 -21.45 -6.42
CA GLU A 108 -4.95 -22.44 -7.40
C GLU A 108 -4.78 -21.84 -8.80
N PHE A 109 -5.69 -20.94 -9.20
CA PHE A 109 -5.61 -20.23 -10.47
C PHE A 109 -4.49 -19.18 -10.47
N VAL A 110 -4.37 -18.39 -9.39
CA VAL A 110 -3.36 -17.32 -9.29
C VAL A 110 -1.95 -17.85 -9.48
N LEU A 111 -1.67 -19.09 -9.06
CA LEU A 111 -0.41 -19.78 -9.33
C LEU A 111 -0.04 -19.81 -10.82
N PHE A 112 -1.01 -19.78 -11.74
CA PHE A 112 -0.74 -19.79 -13.18
C PHE A 112 -0.16 -18.46 -13.66
N LEU A 113 -0.31 -17.38 -12.88
CA LEU A 113 0.29 -16.11 -13.19
C LEU A 113 1.82 -16.16 -13.06
N SER A 114 2.41 -17.11 -12.30
CA SER A 114 3.86 -17.14 -12.00
C SER A 114 4.77 -17.03 -13.22
N ASP A 115 4.30 -17.56 -14.36
CA ASP A 115 5.08 -17.64 -15.60
C ASP A 115 4.79 -16.49 -16.57
N LEU A 116 3.99 -15.51 -16.16
CA LEU A 116 3.56 -14.37 -16.98
C LEU A 116 4.31 -13.09 -16.60
N GLU A 117 4.38 -12.16 -17.55
CA GLU A 117 4.89 -10.79 -17.29
C GLU A 117 4.08 -10.04 -16.21
N LEU A 118 2.87 -10.54 -15.92
CA LEU A 118 1.86 -9.97 -15.05
C LEU A 118 2.18 -10.11 -13.55
N THR A 119 3.11 -10.99 -13.18
CA THR A 119 3.49 -11.21 -11.78
C THR A 119 3.96 -9.95 -11.07
N ASN A 120 4.73 -9.09 -11.75
CA ASN A 120 5.20 -7.83 -11.18
C ASN A 120 4.03 -6.86 -10.88
N THR A 121 3.06 -6.79 -11.80
CA THR A 121 1.85 -5.99 -11.63
C THR A 121 0.93 -6.56 -10.54
N PHE A 122 0.75 -7.88 -10.52
CA PHE A 122 -0.01 -8.56 -9.47
C PHE A 122 0.61 -8.37 -8.10
N GLU A 123 1.92 -8.58 -7.94
CA GLU A 123 2.66 -8.31 -6.71
C GLU A 123 2.51 -6.86 -6.28
N HIS A 124 2.58 -5.92 -7.23
CA HIS A 124 2.38 -4.51 -6.97
C HIS A 124 1.02 -4.25 -6.30
N PHE A 125 -0.10 -4.70 -6.89
CA PHE A 125 -1.41 -4.49 -6.27
C PHE A 125 -1.63 -5.31 -5.00
N TYR A 126 -1.17 -6.56 -4.97
CA TYR A 126 -1.34 -7.44 -3.82
C TYR A 126 -0.66 -6.86 -2.58
N ARG A 127 0.57 -6.33 -2.71
CA ARG A 127 1.30 -5.74 -1.57
C ARG A 127 0.56 -4.53 -0.99
N HIS A 128 -0.20 -3.80 -1.81
CA HIS A 128 -0.99 -2.64 -1.37
C HIS A 128 -2.15 -3.11 -0.49
N TYR A 129 -2.94 -4.07 -0.97
CA TYR A 129 -4.02 -4.66 -0.17
C TYR A 129 -3.49 -5.35 1.10
N LEU A 130 -2.37 -6.07 1.01
CA LEU A 130 -1.73 -6.68 2.17
C LEU A 130 -1.28 -5.64 3.19
N ALA A 131 -0.64 -4.55 2.76
CA ALA A 131 -0.21 -3.50 3.68
C ALA A 131 -1.41 -2.86 4.40
N ASP A 132 -2.51 -2.58 3.72
CA ASP A 132 -3.72 -2.07 4.37
C ASP A 132 -4.19 -3.05 5.46
N ARG A 133 -4.34 -4.35 5.17
CA ARG A 133 -4.76 -5.33 6.18
C ARG A 133 -3.77 -5.46 7.34
N LEU A 134 -2.47 -5.49 7.04
CA LEU A 134 -1.43 -5.64 8.05
C LEU A 134 -1.30 -4.42 8.95
N LEU A 135 -1.32 -3.21 8.37
CA LEU A 135 -1.21 -1.97 9.12
C LEU A 135 -2.50 -1.65 9.84
N SER A 136 -3.68 -1.89 9.27
CA SER A 136 -4.96 -1.51 9.89
C SER A 136 -5.49 -2.57 10.86
N LEU A 137 -5.34 -3.86 10.57
CA LEU A 137 -5.91 -4.93 11.38
C LEU A 137 -4.84 -5.77 12.08
N GLY A 138 -3.57 -5.68 11.68
CA GLY A 138 -2.50 -6.54 12.19
C GLY A 138 -2.43 -7.90 11.48
N PRO A 139 -1.29 -8.63 11.62
CA PRO A 139 -1.08 -9.91 10.97
C PRO A 139 -2.00 -10.99 11.53
N CYS A 140 -2.46 -11.90 10.66
CA CYS A 140 -3.20 -13.09 11.06
C CYS A 140 -2.61 -14.36 10.38
N TRP A 141 -3.02 -15.53 10.84
CA TRP A 141 -2.53 -16.81 10.28
C TRP A 141 -2.81 -16.92 8.78
N LEU A 142 -3.95 -16.39 8.33
CA LEU A 142 -4.38 -16.46 6.93
C LEU A 142 -3.47 -15.66 6.00
N GLU A 143 -2.88 -14.56 6.48
CA GLU A 143 -1.89 -13.80 5.68
C GLU A 143 -0.67 -14.66 5.36
N ASN A 144 -0.13 -15.37 6.35
CA ASN A 144 1.00 -16.28 6.14
C ASN A 144 0.61 -17.40 5.18
N TYR A 145 -0.56 -18.02 5.38
CA TYR A 145 -1.05 -19.09 4.51
C TYR A 145 -1.15 -18.64 3.04
N VAL A 146 -1.80 -17.49 2.78
CA VAL A 146 -1.95 -16.99 1.41
C VAL A 146 -0.59 -16.63 0.81
N VAL A 147 0.24 -15.88 1.54
CA VAL A 147 1.55 -15.43 1.04
C VAL A 147 2.50 -16.60 0.77
N GLU A 148 2.47 -17.65 1.59
CA GLU A 148 3.21 -18.88 1.34
C GLU A 148 2.67 -19.62 0.12
N HIS A 149 1.35 -19.72 -0.01
CA HIS A 149 0.70 -20.46 -1.09
C HIS A 149 1.01 -19.85 -2.48
N ILE A 150 0.84 -18.54 -2.64
CA ILE A 150 1.09 -17.83 -3.91
C ILE A 150 2.47 -17.15 -3.95
N GLY A 151 3.40 -17.56 -3.08
CA GLY A 151 4.70 -16.91 -2.92
C GLY A 151 5.55 -16.83 -4.19
N ILE A 152 5.39 -17.80 -5.10
CA ILE A 152 6.08 -17.83 -6.40
C ILE A 152 5.57 -16.75 -7.37
N CYS A 153 4.40 -16.18 -7.13
CA CYS A 153 3.82 -15.10 -7.93
C CYS A 153 4.34 -13.71 -7.53
N PHE A 154 5.30 -13.65 -6.60
CA PHE A 154 5.90 -12.41 -6.08
C PHE A 154 7.39 -12.32 -6.44
N PRO A 155 7.74 -11.82 -7.64
CA PRO A 155 9.12 -11.77 -8.12
C PRO A 155 10.11 -11.04 -7.20
N ASN A 156 9.65 -10.02 -6.46
CA ASN A 156 10.49 -9.28 -5.52
C ASN A 156 10.39 -9.77 -4.08
N HIS A 157 9.52 -10.75 -3.83
CA HIS A 157 9.19 -11.26 -2.50
C HIS A 157 8.72 -10.16 -1.52
N PHE A 158 8.10 -9.08 -2.02
CA PHE A 158 7.67 -7.99 -1.15
C PHE A 158 6.67 -8.44 -0.09
N PRO A 159 5.60 -9.21 -0.42
CA PRO A 159 4.66 -9.69 0.60
C PRO A 159 5.32 -10.54 1.69
N GLN A 160 6.26 -11.42 1.32
CA GLN A 160 7.04 -12.22 2.26
C GLN A 160 7.90 -11.32 3.16
N GLN A 161 8.57 -10.32 2.56
CA GLN A 161 9.42 -9.39 3.30
C GLN A 161 8.63 -8.48 4.23
N MET A 162 7.39 -8.12 3.89
CA MET A 162 6.48 -7.36 4.76
C MET A 162 6.13 -8.15 6.02
N LEU A 163 5.76 -9.43 5.89
CA LEU A 163 5.50 -10.30 7.04
C LEU A 163 6.76 -10.50 7.90
N LYS A 164 7.91 -10.69 7.25
CA LYS A 164 9.22 -10.77 7.93
C LYS A 164 9.55 -9.48 8.70
N ASN A 165 9.32 -8.32 8.11
CA ASN A 165 9.54 -7.03 8.77
C ASN A 165 8.67 -6.86 10.01
N LEU A 166 7.41 -7.31 10.01
CA LEU A 166 6.58 -7.25 11.22
C LEU A 166 7.08 -8.19 12.32
N GLN A 167 7.62 -9.35 11.95
CA GLN A 167 8.24 -10.25 12.91
C GLN A 167 9.52 -9.64 13.50
N GLU A 168 10.39 -9.11 12.63
CA GLU A 168 11.61 -8.38 13.04
C GLU A 168 11.28 -7.18 13.93
N ALA A 169 10.20 -6.45 13.63
CA ALA A 169 9.76 -5.33 14.45
C ALA A 169 9.32 -5.75 15.85
N LYS A 170 8.62 -6.90 15.99
CA LYS A 170 8.28 -7.47 17.30
C LYS A 170 9.53 -7.89 18.07
N ASP A 171 10.50 -8.48 17.38
CA ASP A 171 11.77 -8.90 17.99
C ASP A 171 12.55 -7.67 18.48
N LEU A 172 12.64 -6.62 17.66
CA LEU A 172 13.26 -5.34 18.01
C LEU A 172 12.56 -4.64 19.20
N GLN A 173 11.22 -4.71 19.27
CA GLN A 173 10.48 -4.17 20.41
C GLN A 173 10.81 -4.94 21.70
N ARG A 174 10.98 -6.26 21.65
CA ARG A 174 11.42 -7.05 22.81
C ARG A 174 12.85 -6.69 23.21
N GLU A 175 13.74 -6.47 22.25
CA GLU A 175 15.11 -6.03 22.51
C GLU A 175 15.14 -4.65 23.19
N GLN A 176 14.31 -3.70 22.75
CA GLN A 176 14.18 -2.40 23.39
C GLN A 176 13.68 -2.52 24.83
N HIS A 177 12.67 -3.37 25.07
CA HIS A 177 12.17 -3.62 26.42
C HIS A 177 13.26 -4.18 27.34
N LEU A 178 14.02 -5.19 26.86
CA LEU A 178 15.15 -5.75 27.61
C LEU A 178 16.25 -4.71 27.86
N TYR A 179 16.57 -3.87 26.87
CA TYR A 179 17.54 -2.80 27.00
C TYR A 179 17.11 -1.78 28.07
N SER A 180 15.83 -1.40 28.09
CA SER A 180 15.29 -0.51 29.14
C SER A 180 15.37 -1.15 30.53
N LEU A 181 15.09 -2.44 30.67
CA LEU A 181 15.27 -3.15 31.95
C LEU A 181 16.75 -3.17 32.39
N GLN A 182 17.68 -3.38 31.46
CA GLN A 182 19.12 -3.35 31.76
C GLN A 182 19.61 -1.96 32.19
N GLU A 183 19.06 -0.88 31.60
CA GLU A 183 19.37 0.49 32.03
C GLU A 183 18.89 0.74 33.46
N VAL A 184 17.71 0.23 33.84
CA VAL A 184 17.21 0.31 35.22
C VAL A 184 18.10 -0.49 36.17
N ASP A 185 18.41 -1.75 35.84
CA ASP A 185 19.29 -2.60 36.66
C ASP A 185 20.68 -1.96 36.84
N SER A 186 21.25 -1.37 35.79
CA SER A 186 22.54 -0.68 35.85
C SER A 186 22.49 0.57 36.72
N GLY A 187 21.37 1.31 36.68
CA GLY A 187 21.12 2.45 37.54
C GLY A 187 21.09 2.05 39.02
N LEU A 188 20.34 1.01 39.36
CA LEU A 188 20.25 0.50 40.74
C LEU A 188 21.60 0.05 41.29
N LEU A 189 22.40 -0.66 40.49
CA LEU A 189 23.74 -1.10 40.89
C LEU A 189 24.68 0.10 41.13
N SER A 190 24.56 1.16 40.33
CA SER A 190 25.37 2.37 40.53
C SER A 190 24.97 3.13 41.80
N GLU A 191 23.69 3.14 42.16
CA GLU A 191 23.21 3.74 43.41
C GLU A 191 23.65 2.94 44.64
N GLU A 192 23.65 1.60 44.57
CA GLU A 192 24.18 0.73 45.64
C GLU A 192 25.69 0.94 45.86
N ASP A 193 26.46 1.09 44.78
CA ASP A 193 27.90 1.35 44.85
C ASP A 193 28.19 2.73 45.47
N GLU A 194 27.46 3.79 45.06
CA GLU A 194 27.58 5.13 45.65
C GLU A 194 27.18 5.16 47.14
N GLU A 195 26.10 4.47 47.53
CA GLU A 195 25.72 4.35 48.94
C GLU A 195 26.74 3.58 49.77
N SER A 196 27.43 2.59 49.18
CA SER A 196 28.45 1.79 49.84
C SER A 196 29.78 2.55 50.01
N GLU A 197 30.15 3.37 49.01
CA GLU A 197 31.28 4.31 49.05
C GLU A 197 31.06 5.40 50.10
N VAL A 198 29.86 5.99 50.17
CA VAL A 198 29.49 7.00 51.18
C VAL A 198 29.52 6.42 52.60
N ARG A 199 29.13 5.14 52.77
CA ARG A 199 29.21 4.45 54.08
C ARG A 199 30.63 4.05 54.48
N ARG A 200 31.55 3.82 53.53
CA ARG A 200 32.97 3.53 53.81
C ARG A 200 33.85 4.78 53.91
N GLY A 201 33.45 5.90 53.30
CA GLY A 201 34.15 7.18 53.24
C GLY A 201 33.78 8.17 54.35
N GLY A 202 33.87 7.77 55.61
CA GLY A 202 33.67 8.68 56.74
C GLY A 202 34.82 9.69 56.94
N ARG A 203 34.84 10.79 56.18
CA ARG A 203 35.26 12.16 56.58
C ARG A 203 35.69 13.00 55.36
N GLY A 204 35.01 14.13 55.15
CA GLY A 204 35.65 15.36 54.71
C GLY A 204 35.01 16.09 53.53
N THR A 205 34.51 17.29 53.85
CA THR A 205 34.35 18.47 52.99
C THR A 205 33.20 18.51 51.98
N ALA A 206 32.26 19.39 52.30
CA ALA A 206 31.27 19.99 51.41
C ALA A 206 31.92 20.70 50.21
N SER A 207 31.40 20.46 49.00
CA SER A 207 31.10 21.48 47.98
C SER A 207 30.69 20.78 46.67
N GLY A 208 29.67 21.32 46.00
CA GLY A 208 29.37 21.05 44.60
C GLY A 208 28.07 20.29 44.39
N GLY A 209 27.00 21.02 44.08
CA GLY A 209 25.76 20.44 43.57
C GLY A 209 26.06 19.69 42.28
N VAL A 210 25.96 18.36 42.33
CA VAL A 210 25.91 17.50 41.17
C VAL A 210 24.44 17.36 40.83
N SER A 211 24.07 17.85 39.65
CA SER A 211 22.80 17.61 39.00
C SER A 211 22.59 16.11 38.87
N VAL A 212 21.68 15.58 39.69
CA VAL A 212 21.13 14.22 39.57
C VAL A 212 20.62 14.06 38.13
N PRO A 213 21.08 13.06 37.35
CA PRO A 213 20.43 12.71 36.10
C PRO A 213 18.98 12.32 36.44
N HIS A 214 18.04 13.06 35.87
CA HIS A 214 16.60 12.98 36.13
C HIS A 214 15.96 11.72 35.52
N SER A 215 16.62 10.55 35.57
CA SER A 215 16.26 9.37 34.77
C SER A 215 15.93 8.10 35.56
N VAL A 216 15.87 8.13 36.90
CA VAL A 216 15.58 6.92 37.71
C VAL A 216 14.21 6.96 38.40
N LEU A 217 13.45 8.04 38.24
CA LEU A 217 12.02 7.98 38.56
C LEU A 217 11.31 7.37 37.37
N VAL A 218 11.09 6.06 37.43
CA VAL A 218 9.99 5.43 36.70
C VAL A 218 8.74 6.16 37.17
N GLU A 219 8.25 7.11 36.38
CA GLU A 219 6.95 7.72 36.62
C GLU A 219 5.92 6.60 36.57
N GLU A 220 5.32 6.30 37.73
CA GLU A 220 4.25 5.29 37.89
C GLU A 220 3.04 5.59 36.98
N ASP A 221 2.99 6.78 36.37
CA ASP A 221 1.98 7.22 35.41
C ASP A 221 2.18 6.66 33.96
N GLU A 222 3.31 6.01 33.64
CA GLU A 222 3.55 5.41 32.31
C GLU A 222 2.95 4.00 32.11
N GLU A 223 2.37 3.39 33.17
CA GLU A 223 1.86 2.01 33.13
C GLU A 223 0.59 1.83 32.28
N ASP A 224 -0.15 2.89 31.98
CA ASP A 224 -1.49 2.78 31.35
C ASP A 224 -1.49 2.77 29.81
N LEU A 225 -0.38 3.13 29.15
CA LEU A 225 -0.30 3.25 27.68
C LEU A 225 0.48 2.09 27.06
N ASP A 226 -0.22 1.17 26.40
CA ASP A 226 0.42 0.12 25.59
C ASP A 226 0.75 0.66 24.19
N VAL A 227 2.04 0.76 23.89
CA VAL A 227 2.54 1.35 22.63
C VAL A 227 3.44 0.37 21.92
N GLN A 228 3.08 0.05 20.69
CA GLN A 228 3.83 -0.83 19.80
C GLN A 228 4.45 -0.03 18.65
N ILE A 229 5.77 -0.17 18.47
CA ILE A 229 6.50 0.51 17.40
C ILE A 229 6.87 -0.50 16.32
N SER A 230 6.39 -0.27 15.10
CA SER A 230 6.66 -1.14 13.94
C SER A 230 7.65 -0.48 13.00
N VAL A 231 8.89 -0.97 12.96
CA VAL A 231 9.93 -0.50 12.03
C VAL A 231 9.79 -1.22 10.70
N LEU A 232 9.50 -0.45 9.64
CA LEU A 232 9.16 -0.94 8.31
C LEU A 232 10.23 -0.55 7.29
N SER A 233 10.61 -1.47 6.40
CA SER A 233 11.53 -1.15 5.31
C SER A 233 10.79 -0.45 4.15
N PRO A 234 11.18 0.75 3.72
CA PRO A 234 10.48 1.45 2.62
C PRO A 234 10.57 0.73 1.27
N ARG A 235 11.42 -0.31 1.16
CA ARG A 235 11.59 -1.09 -0.07
C ARG A 235 10.39 -1.98 -0.39
N CYS A 236 9.82 -2.63 0.62
CA CYS A 236 8.69 -3.55 0.42
C CYS A 236 7.35 -2.90 0.79
N TRP A 237 7.36 -1.92 1.69
CA TRP A 237 6.19 -1.14 2.07
C TRP A 237 6.06 0.08 1.15
N ALA A 238 5.03 0.13 0.30
CA ALA A 238 4.73 1.33 -0.50
C ALA A 238 4.04 2.41 0.33
N VAL A 239 4.76 2.97 1.28
CA VAL A 239 4.31 4.12 2.06
C VAL A 239 4.35 5.36 1.16
N SER A 240 3.19 6.01 0.99
CA SER A 240 3.11 7.29 0.29
C SER A 240 3.91 8.35 1.04
N SER A 241 4.59 9.22 0.30
CA SER A 241 5.34 10.35 0.89
C SER A 241 4.45 11.28 1.71
N LEU A 242 3.14 11.32 1.41
CA LEU A 242 2.15 12.10 2.13
C LEU A 242 1.97 11.62 3.58
N CYS A 243 2.28 10.36 3.86
CA CYS A 243 2.03 9.73 5.15
C CYS A 243 3.14 9.95 6.18
N TYR A 244 4.27 10.57 5.80
CA TYR A 244 5.35 10.85 6.74
C TYR A 244 4.98 12.01 7.68
N MET A 245 5.35 11.85 8.94
CA MET A 245 5.18 12.83 10.00
C MET A 245 6.50 13.54 10.24
N ASN A 246 6.51 14.87 10.09
CA ASN A 246 7.73 15.67 10.17
C ASN A 246 8.28 15.76 11.60
N ASP A 247 7.42 16.01 12.58
CA ASP A 247 7.84 16.19 13.98
C ASP A 247 6.83 15.55 14.95
N PRO A 248 7.07 14.31 15.42
CA PRO A 248 6.17 13.62 16.34
C PRO A 248 5.93 14.40 17.63
N SER A 249 6.93 15.13 18.13
CA SER A 249 6.86 15.85 19.42
C SER A 249 5.86 17.00 19.42
N LYS A 250 5.55 17.56 18.24
CA LYS A 250 4.57 18.63 18.09
C LYS A 250 3.13 18.16 17.97
N HIS A 251 2.94 16.90 17.60
CA HIS A 251 1.62 16.37 17.24
C HIS A 251 1.13 15.32 18.23
N LEU A 252 2.01 14.55 18.84
CA LEU A 252 1.63 13.46 19.74
C LEU A 252 1.62 13.93 21.20
N PRO A 253 0.80 13.32 22.08
CA PRO A 253 0.87 13.55 23.51
C PRO A 253 2.29 13.36 24.05
N GLU A 254 2.65 14.12 25.10
CA GLU A 254 4.01 14.13 25.65
C GLU A 254 4.52 12.74 26.07
N SER A 255 3.66 11.93 26.70
CA SER A 255 3.96 10.55 27.09
C SER A 255 4.32 9.66 25.88
N LEU A 256 3.55 9.77 24.80
CA LEU A 256 3.82 9.04 23.55
C LEU A 256 5.10 9.58 22.90
N GLY A 257 5.25 10.89 22.79
CA GLY A 257 6.44 11.55 22.24
C GLY A 257 7.73 11.14 22.95
N ALA A 258 7.72 11.10 24.28
CA ALA A 258 8.84 10.63 25.10
C ALA A 258 9.20 9.16 24.80
N ARG A 259 8.19 8.28 24.67
CA ARG A 259 8.41 6.87 24.33
C ARG A 259 9.02 6.70 22.93
N LEU A 260 8.57 7.48 21.94
CA LEU A 260 9.15 7.45 20.59
C LEU A 260 10.61 7.96 20.58
N GLN A 261 10.91 8.96 21.41
CA GLN A 261 12.27 9.47 21.55
C GLN A 261 13.19 8.41 22.19
N ARG A 262 12.78 7.77 23.27
CA ARG A 262 13.54 6.66 23.90
C ARG A 262 13.81 5.52 22.92
N PHE A 263 12.81 5.15 22.12
CA PHE A 263 13.00 4.14 21.07
C PHE A 263 13.99 4.59 19.99
N THR A 264 13.93 5.87 19.58
CA THR A 264 14.89 6.45 18.62
C THR A 264 16.31 6.37 19.16
N ASP A 265 16.51 6.71 20.42
CA ASP A 265 17.82 6.67 21.07
C ASP A 265 18.36 5.25 21.18
N PHE A 266 17.51 4.29 21.59
CA PHE A 266 17.83 2.86 21.57
C PHE A 266 18.27 2.39 20.17
N TYR A 267 17.47 2.72 19.14
CA TYR A 267 17.74 2.31 17.78
C TYR A 267 19.07 2.87 17.27
N MET A 268 19.36 4.14 17.53
CA MET A 268 20.63 4.78 17.16
C MET A 268 21.83 4.16 17.89
N LYS A 269 21.69 3.85 19.19
CA LYS A 269 22.73 3.17 19.97
C LYS A 269 23.03 1.76 19.43
N SER A 270 21.98 0.99 19.11
CA SER A 270 22.12 -0.38 18.59
C SER A 270 22.83 -0.44 17.23
N GLN A 271 22.65 0.57 16.37
CA GLN A 271 23.34 0.65 15.07
C GLN A 271 24.81 1.09 15.15
N SER A 272 25.22 1.72 16.25
CA SER A 272 26.55 2.34 16.40
C SER A 272 27.62 1.37 16.92
N THR A 273 27.42 0.06 16.77
CA THR A 273 28.34 -0.97 17.30
C THR A 273 29.75 -0.81 16.69
N PRO A 274 30.83 -0.73 17.51
CA PRO A 274 32.17 -0.42 17.03
C PRO A 274 32.72 -1.56 16.15
N GLY A 275 32.89 -1.30 14.86
CA GLY A 275 33.47 -2.25 13.89
C GLY A 275 32.98 -2.15 12.45
N SER A 276 31.92 -1.38 12.16
CA SER A 276 31.35 -1.24 10.80
C SER A 276 31.32 0.22 10.35
N GLU A 277 32.46 0.74 9.87
CA GLU A 277 32.60 2.15 9.40
C GLU A 277 31.94 2.45 8.03
N LEU A 278 31.24 1.48 7.42
CA LEU A 278 30.66 1.59 6.06
C LEU A 278 29.12 1.62 6.01
N SER A 279 28.44 1.55 7.15
CA SER A 279 26.97 1.57 7.19
C SER A 279 26.50 2.99 7.52
N GLN A 280 25.97 3.72 6.54
CA GLN A 280 25.21 4.95 6.83
C GLN A 280 24.11 4.60 7.85
N CYS A 281 24.14 5.21 9.04
CA CYS A 281 23.11 5.02 10.06
C CYS A 281 21.74 5.30 9.43
N ARG A 282 20.84 4.31 9.45
CA ARG A 282 19.50 4.48 8.88
C ARG A 282 18.67 5.33 9.83
N ARG A 283 18.10 6.43 9.34
CA ARG A 283 17.33 7.37 10.16
C ARG A 283 15.86 6.98 10.15
N LEU A 284 15.28 6.83 11.35
CA LEU A 284 13.85 6.60 11.51
C LEU A 284 13.01 7.79 11.00
N GLN A 285 11.97 7.49 10.23
CA GLN A 285 10.96 8.43 9.73
C GLN A 285 9.57 8.00 10.19
N TRP A 286 8.98 8.75 11.11
CA TRP A 286 7.66 8.44 11.67
C TRP A 286 6.53 8.66 10.65
N THR A 287 5.43 7.92 10.78
CA THR A 287 4.31 7.98 9.84
C THR A 287 2.96 8.12 10.55
N TRP A 288 1.97 8.60 9.80
CA TRP A 288 0.56 8.67 10.18
C TRP A 288 -0.22 7.36 9.96
N LEU A 289 0.46 6.29 9.50
CA LEU A 289 -0.15 5.01 9.11
C LEU A 289 -0.46 4.08 10.29
N GLY A 290 -0.13 4.51 11.50
CA GLY A 290 -0.40 3.74 12.70
C GLY A 290 -1.88 3.66 13.07
N ASN A 291 -2.15 2.95 14.15
CA ASN A 291 -3.48 2.73 14.71
C ASN A 291 -3.53 3.17 16.16
N ALA A 292 -4.67 3.71 16.55
CA ALA A 292 -4.97 4.03 17.94
C ALA A 292 -6.26 3.34 18.41
N GLU A 293 -6.35 3.13 19.71
CA GLU A 293 -7.61 2.95 20.43
C GLU A 293 -7.80 4.09 21.43
N LEU A 294 -8.88 4.85 21.25
CA LEU A 294 -9.30 5.92 22.15
C LEU A 294 -10.51 5.46 22.96
N GLN A 295 -10.56 5.84 24.23
CA GLN A 295 -11.75 5.67 25.06
C GLN A 295 -12.51 6.99 25.17
N TYR A 296 -13.80 6.93 24.87
CA TYR A 296 -14.77 8.00 25.05
C TYR A 296 -15.90 7.52 25.96
N GLY A 297 -15.79 7.75 27.27
CA GLY A 297 -16.69 7.13 28.25
C GLY A 297 -16.64 5.60 28.19
N ASP A 298 -17.76 4.95 27.88
CA ASP A 298 -17.82 3.48 27.71
C ASP A 298 -17.51 3.01 26.27
N LEU A 299 -17.25 3.93 25.35
CA LEU A 299 -17.05 3.63 23.93
C LEU A 299 -15.56 3.55 23.61
N THR A 300 -15.12 2.42 23.06
CA THR A 300 -13.78 2.29 22.47
C THR A 300 -13.83 2.65 20.98
N VAL A 301 -13.07 3.66 20.57
CA VAL A 301 -12.98 4.12 19.18
C VAL A 301 -11.64 3.69 18.59
N ARG A 302 -11.69 2.85 17.56
CA ARG A 302 -10.51 2.40 16.80
C ARG A 302 -10.30 3.29 15.59
N VAL A 303 -9.18 3.99 15.58
CA VAL A 303 -8.85 5.02 14.58
C VAL A 303 -7.41 4.86 14.08
N SER A 304 -7.00 5.64 13.08
CA SER A 304 -5.58 5.78 12.71
C SER A 304 -4.86 6.77 13.62
N THR A 305 -3.52 6.79 13.62
CA THR A 305 -2.72 7.78 14.37
C THR A 305 -3.10 9.22 14.01
N LEU A 306 -3.39 9.48 12.73
CA LEU A 306 -3.84 10.81 12.30
C LEU A 306 -5.22 11.17 12.86
N GLN A 307 -6.16 10.23 12.79
CA GLN A 307 -7.48 10.44 13.36
C GLN A 307 -7.41 10.59 14.88
N MET A 308 -6.52 9.85 15.56
CA MET A 308 -6.27 10.00 16.98
C MET A 308 -5.83 11.43 17.31
N PHE A 309 -4.83 11.94 16.58
CA PHE A 309 -4.39 13.33 16.72
C PHE A 309 -5.56 14.31 16.58
N ILE A 310 -6.35 14.19 15.50
CA ILE A 310 -7.50 15.07 15.24
C ILE A 310 -8.50 15.02 16.40
N LEU A 311 -8.81 13.82 16.90
CA LEU A 311 -9.78 13.63 17.97
C LEU A 311 -9.29 14.17 19.32
N LEU A 312 -8.00 14.00 19.64
CA LEU A 312 -7.41 14.50 20.89
C LEU A 312 -7.37 16.04 20.95
N LEU A 313 -7.32 16.75 19.81
CA LEU A 313 -7.42 18.21 19.80
C LEU A 313 -8.74 18.71 20.41
N PHE A 314 -9.81 17.91 20.29
CA PHE A 314 -11.10 18.28 20.84
C PHE A 314 -11.22 18.16 22.37
N ASN A 315 -10.18 17.63 23.04
CA ASN A 315 -10.06 17.77 24.49
C ASN A 315 -9.77 19.22 24.92
N GLN A 316 -9.30 20.08 23.99
CA GLN A 316 -8.93 21.47 24.24
C GLN A 316 -9.87 22.48 23.55
N GLN A 317 -10.47 22.10 22.42
CA GLN A 317 -11.34 22.96 21.60
C GLN A 317 -12.63 22.22 21.23
N GLU A 318 -13.78 22.87 21.30
CA GLU A 318 -15.06 22.22 20.92
C GLU A 318 -15.28 22.17 19.39
N GLU A 319 -14.65 23.10 18.67
CA GLU A 319 -14.81 23.29 17.23
C GLU A 319 -13.42 23.44 16.57
N ILE A 320 -13.18 22.73 15.47
CA ILE A 320 -11.90 22.77 14.75
C ILE A 320 -12.16 22.92 13.25
N SER A 321 -11.54 23.93 12.64
CA SER A 321 -11.61 24.15 11.19
C SER A 321 -10.60 23.27 10.44
N GLU A 322 -10.94 22.85 9.21
CA GLU A 322 -10.01 22.10 8.36
C GLU A 322 -8.77 22.92 8.01
N GLU A 323 -8.90 24.25 7.87
CA GLU A 323 -7.78 25.15 7.61
C GLU A 323 -6.76 25.14 8.76
N PHE A 324 -7.24 25.11 10.01
CA PHE A 324 -6.37 24.99 11.17
C PHE A 324 -5.63 23.65 11.18
N LEU A 325 -6.30 22.55 10.84
CA LEU A 325 -5.66 21.22 10.76
C LEU A 325 -4.55 21.21 9.69
N LEU A 326 -4.80 21.78 8.51
CA LEU A 326 -3.80 21.86 7.44
C LEU A 326 -2.58 22.70 7.86
N GLN A 327 -2.80 23.84 8.52
CA GLN A 327 -1.72 24.73 8.96
C GLN A 327 -0.91 24.13 10.12
N SER A 328 -1.58 23.48 11.08
CA SER A 328 -0.94 22.92 12.27
C SER A 328 -0.14 21.64 12.00
N THR A 329 -0.61 20.81 11.06
CA THR A 329 0.01 19.51 10.75
C THR A 329 0.91 19.53 9.52
N GLY A 330 0.75 20.52 8.63
CA GLY A 330 1.45 20.57 7.34
C GLY A 330 1.07 19.45 6.37
N MET A 331 -0.07 18.79 6.59
CA MET A 331 -0.56 17.69 5.75
C MET A 331 -1.14 18.17 4.42
N SER A 332 -1.25 17.25 3.47
CA SER A 332 -1.97 17.49 2.22
C SER A 332 -3.48 17.41 2.43
N SER A 333 -4.23 18.22 1.67
CA SER A 333 -5.70 18.20 1.67
C SER A 333 -6.30 16.80 1.39
N PRO A 334 -5.78 16.00 0.44
CA PRO A 334 -6.26 14.63 0.23
C PRO A 334 -6.13 13.74 1.46
N LEU A 335 -4.97 13.76 2.14
CA LEU A 335 -4.73 12.94 3.33
C LEU A 335 -5.68 13.29 4.47
N LEU A 336 -5.87 14.59 4.72
CA LEU A 336 -6.80 15.08 5.74
C LEU A 336 -8.25 14.69 5.41
N SER A 337 -8.70 14.94 4.18
CA SER A 337 -10.03 14.56 3.70
C SER A 337 -10.34 13.08 3.93
N HIS A 338 -9.37 12.21 3.64
CA HIS A 338 -9.50 10.77 3.80
C HIS A 338 -9.57 10.33 5.26
N ALA A 339 -8.82 10.99 6.14
CA ALA A 339 -8.92 10.74 7.58
C ALA A 339 -10.25 11.22 8.17
N LEU A 340 -10.77 12.35 7.69
CA LEU A 340 -12.03 12.95 8.17
C LEU A 340 -13.27 12.20 7.68
N THR A 341 -13.27 11.68 6.45
CA THR A 341 -14.44 11.03 5.83
C THR A 341 -15.16 10.00 6.73
N PRO A 342 -14.48 9.01 7.35
CA PRO A 342 -15.15 8.09 8.27
C PRO A 342 -15.50 8.71 9.64
N LEU A 343 -14.81 9.77 10.07
CA LEU A 343 -15.13 10.50 11.30
C LEU A 343 -16.39 11.36 11.16
N THR A 344 -16.68 11.86 9.96
CA THR A 344 -17.83 12.73 9.64
C THR A 344 -18.97 12.00 8.93
N ALA A 345 -18.85 10.68 8.74
CA ALA A 345 -19.88 9.84 8.16
C ALA A 345 -21.18 9.89 8.98
N LYS A 346 -22.30 9.55 8.34
CA LYS A 346 -23.60 9.47 9.00
C LYS A 346 -23.53 8.51 10.20
N ASP A 347 -23.94 8.99 11.38
CA ASP A 347 -23.90 8.27 12.66
C ASP A 347 -22.49 8.02 13.25
N SER A 348 -21.49 8.81 12.82
CA SER A 348 -20.14 8.85 13.40
C SER A 348 -20.00 9.91 14.51
N ILE A 349 -18.77 10.18 14.96
CA ILE A 349 -18.46 11.01 16.14
C ILE A 349 -18.30 12.51 15.84
N LEU A 350 -18.04 12.89 14.59
CA LEU A 350 -17.90 14.30 14.17
C LEU A 350 -19.03 14.70 13.21
N ARG A 351 -19.35 16.00 13.16
CA ARG A 351 -20.34 16.57 12.25
C ARG A 351 -19.86 17.92 11.70
N HIS A 352 -20.11 18.19 10.43
CA HIS A 352 -19.92 19.53 9.87
C HIS A 352 -21.04 20.48 10.32
N ASN A 353 -20.65 21.69 10.72
CA ASN A 353 -21.56 22.77 11.05
C ASN A 353 -22.06 23.50 9.80
N GLN A 354 -22.92 24.50 9.99
CA GLN A 354 -23.49 25.27 8.87
C GLN A 354 -22.45 26.12 8.12
N ASN A 355 -21.30 26.39 8.75
CA ASN A 355 -20.18 27.15 8.21
C ASN A 355 -19.10 26.27 7.57
N GLY A 356 -19.26 24.94 7.61
CA GLY A 356 -18.28 23.97 7.10
C GLY A 356 -17.18 23.59 8.11
N GLU A 357 -17.20 24.10 9.33
CA GLU A 357 -16.27 23.71 10.39
C GLU A 357 -16.68 22.35 10.98
N THR A 358 -15.71 21.60 11.50
CA THR A 358 -15.96 20.29 12.09
C THR A 358 -16.19 20.46 13.59
N GLU A 359 -17.38 20.11 14.05
CA GLU A 359 -17.76 20.11 15.46
C GLU A 359 -17.87 18.66 15.94
N ILE A 360 -17.46 18.40 17.19
CA ILE A 360 -17.81 17.11 17.80
C ILE A 360 -19.29 17.10 18.13
N LEU A 361 -19.99 16.10 17.61
CA LEU A 361 -21.30 15.75 18.13
C LEU A 361 -21.21 14.32 18.64
N ILE A 362 -20.94 14.15 19.94
CA ILE A 362 -21.05 12.82 20.56
C ILE A 362 -22.53 12.46 20.61
N LYS A 363 -23.01 11.86 19.53
CA LYS A 363 -24.10 10.91 19.61
C LYS A 363 -23.45 9.58 19.93
N LYS A 364 -23.70 9.04 21.12
CA LYS A 364 -23.28 7.67 21.47
C LYS A 364 -23.83 6.75 20.37
N PRO A 365 -22.98 6.18 19.49
CA PRO A 365 -23.44 5.24 18.49
C PRO A 365 -23.88 3.95 19.19
N PRO A 366 -24.76 3.14 18.58
CA PRO A 366 -25.15 1.86 19.17
C PRO A 366 -23.96 0.90 19.20
N GLY A 367 -23.42 0.62 20.39
CA GLY A 367 -22.33 -0.34 20.61
C GLY A 367 -21.28 0.16 21.61
N ASN A 368 -20.39 -0.75 22.03
CA ASN A 368 -19.26 -0.43 22.93
C ASN A 368 -17.94 -0.23 22.16
N VAL A 369 -17.88 -0.61 20.87
CA VAL A 369 -16.68 -0.45 20.03
C VAL A 369 -17.08 0.12 18.68
N LEU A 370 -16.38 1.16 18.24
CA LEU A 370 -16.59 1.83 16.95
C LEU A 370 -15.29 1.81 16.14
N GLN A 371 -15.34 1.26 14.93
CA GLN A 371 -14.19 1.20 14.02
C GLN A 371 -14.33 2.24 12.92
N LEU A 372 -13.55 3.32 13.00
CA LEU A 372 -13.61 4.47 12.09
C LEU A 372 -12.37 4.60 11.20
N ARG A 373 -11.53 3.55 11.15
CA ARG A 373 -10.30 3.57 10.37
C ARG A 373 -10.64 3.79 8.89
N PRO A 374 -9.99 4.75 8.21
CA PRO A 374 -10.17 4.88 6.77
C PRO A 374 -9.52 3.65 6.12
N LYS A 375 -10.15 3.11 5.08
CA LYS A 375 -9.51 2.05 4.28
C LYS A 375 -8.22 2.63 3.72
N GLN A 376 -7.05 2.02 3.94
CA GLN A 376 -5.81 2.54 3.37
C GLN A 376 -5.71 2.15 1.89
N THR A 377 -6.68 2.56 1.07
CA THR A 377 -6.62 2.47 -0.39
C THR A 377 -5.84 3.66 -0.94
N TYR A 378 -4.58 3.81 -0.48
CA TYR A 378 -3.53 4.70 -1.00
C TYR A 378 -3.99 6.01 -1.64
N LEU A 379 -4.92 6.73 -1.02
CA LEU A 379 -5.35 8.08 -1.42
C LEU A 379 -5.42 8.33 -2.94
N ASN A 380 -6.14 7.44 -3.62
CA ASN A 380 -6.68 7.57 -4.98
C ASN A 380 -5.68 7.90 -6.10
N VAL A 381 -4.71 6.99 -6.32
CA VAL A 381 -3.82 6.99 -7.50
C VAL A 381 -4.21 5.89 -8.51
N GLU A 382 -5.41 5.28 -8.44
CA GLU A 382 -5.76 4.16 -9.35
C GLU A 382 -5.68 4.56 -10.85
N GLU A 383 -6.04 5.80 -11.20
CA GLU A 383 -5.97 6.26 -12.61
C GLU A 383 -4.55 6.68 -13.04
N ASP A 384 -3.73 7.21 -12.13
CA ASP A 384 -2.39 7.70 -12.44
C ASP A 384 -1.28 6.64 -12.27
N GLU A 385 -1.46 5.66 -11.37
CA GLU A 385 -0.52 4.54 -11.18
C GLU A 385 -0.53 3.60 -12.38
N GLY A 386 -1.71 3.25 -12.89
CA GLY A 386 -1.80 2.40 -14.08
C GLY A 386 -1.12 3.02 -15.30
N ARG A 387 -1.32 4.32 -15.51
CA ARG A 387 -0.63 5.09 -16.57
C ARG A 387 0.87 5.21 -16.30
N SER A 388 1.29 5.35 -15.04
CA SER A 388 2.70 5.39 -14.66
C SER A 388 3.40 4.06 -14.94
N LEU A 389 2.77 2.94 -14.58
CA LEU A 389 3.27 1.58 -14.85
C LEU A 389 3.33 1.30 -16.35
N GLU A 390 2.30 1.72 -17.11
CA GLU A 390 2.30 1.60 -18.57
C GLU A 390 3.44 2.40 -19.21
N ARG A 391 3.61 3.67 -18.79
CA ARG A 391 4.71 4.52 -19.27
C ARG A 391 6.07 3.89 -18.95
N LYS A 392 6.28 3.41 -17.73
CA LYS A 392 7.51 2.73 -17.31
C LYS A 392 7.79 1.52 -18.18
N ARG A 393 6.81 0.64 -18.35
CA ARG A 393 6.90 -0.55 -19.21
C ARG A 393 7.24 -0.19 -20.66
N ASN A 394 6.55 0.79 -21.23
CA ASN A 394 6.78 1.20 -22.62
C ASN A 394 8.19 1.76 -22.85
N VAL A 395 8.72 2.54 -21.90
CA VAL A 395 10.11 3.02 -21.95
C VAL A 395 11.09 1.87 -21.89
N LEU A 396 10.89 0.89 -20.99
CA LEU A 396 11.76 -0.28 -20.88
C LEU A 396 11.72 -1.16 -22.14
N LEU A 397 10.53 -1.43 -22.68
CA LEU A 397 10.39 -2.20 -23.92
C LEU A 397 11.12 -1.53 -25.09
N CYS A 398 11.01 -0.21 -25.23
CA CYS A 398 11.75 0.55 -26.25
C CYS A 398 13.27 0.43 -26.07
N LEU A 399 13.74 0.57 -24.83
CA LEU A 399 15.16 0.51 -24.48
C LEU A 399 15.74 -0.87 -24.73
N ILE A 400 15.09 -1.92 -24.23
CA ILE A 400 15.49 -3.32 -24.44
C ILE A 400 15.51 -3.65 -25.93
N THR A 401 14.46 -3.29 -26.67
CA THR A 401 14.40 -3.54 -28.12
C THR A 401 15.55 -2.87 -28.87
N ARG A 402 15.93 -1.65 -28.47
CA ARG A 402 17.07 -0.94 -29.09
C ARG A 402 18.40 -1.62 -28.79
N ILE A 403 18.63 -2.06 -27.55
CA ILE A 403 19.83 -2.81 -27.16
C ILE A 403 19.89 -4.12 -27.95
N MET A 404 18.80 -4.90 -27.95
CA MET A 404 18.73 -6.18 -28.67
C MET A 404 18.97 -6.02 -30.18
N LYS A 405 18.48 -4.94 -30.80
CA LYS A 405 18.74 -4.64 -32.21
C LYS A 405 20.21 -4.38 -32.51
N MET A 406 20.94 -3.79 -31.57
CA MET A 406 22.35 -3.42 -31.70
C MET A 406 23.27 -4.61 -31.40
N GLU A 407 23.11 -5.25 -30.25
CA GLU A 407 23.99 -6.32 -29.78
C GLU A 407 23.68 -7.69 -30.43
N LYS A 408 22.45 -7.89 -30.93
CA LYS A 408 21.90 -9.14 -31.49
C LYS A 408 21.79 -10.30 -30.52
N GLU A 409 22.80 -10.51 -29.69
CA GLU A 409 22.85 -11.54 -28.66
C GLU A 409 23.39 -10.91 -27.37
N ILE A 410 22.69 -11.11 -26.25
CA ILE A 410 23.11 -10.55 -24.97
C ILE A 410 22.73 -11.47 -23.82
N HIS A 411 23.63 -11.59 -22.83
CA HIS A 411 23.31 -12.27 -21.58
C HIS A 411 22.27 -11.47 -20.78
N ILE A 412 21.32 -12.14 -20.14
CA ILE A 412 20.24 -11.49 -19.37
C ILE A 412 20.81 -10.53 -18.30
N ASP A 413 21.81 -10.95 -17.52
CA ASP A 413 22.41 -10.10 -16.48
C ASP A 413 23.07 -8.84 -17.06
N ASN A 414 23.70 -8.96 -18.24
CA ASN A 414 24.31 -7.81 -18.92
C ASN A 414 23.23 -6.86 -19.43
N LEU A 415 22.13 -7.38 -19.97
CA LEU A 415 20.98 -6.57 -20.37
C LEU A 415 20.41 -5.81 -19.18
N VAL A 416 20.22 -6.47 -18.03
CA VAL A 416 19.73 -5.82 -16.81
C VAL A 416 20.70 -4.74 -16.35
N TYR A 417 22.00 -5.05 -16.29
CA TYR A 417 23.04 -4.09 -15.90
C TYR A 417 23.04 -2.85 -16.80
N VAL A 418 22.97 -3.04 -18.12
CA VAL A 418 22.89 -1.94 -19.09
C VAL A 418 21.60 -1.14 -18.91
N CYS A 419 20.45 -1.80 -18.71
CA CYS A 419 19.18 -1.12 -18.45
C CYS A 419 19.23 -0.28 -17.16
N ALA A 420 19.84 -0.81 -16.10
CA ALA A 420 20.02 -0.10 -14.83
C ALA A 420 20.89 1.16 -15.04
N LEU A 421 22.06 1.03 -15.68
CA LEU A 421 22.93 2.16 -16.01
C LEU A 421 22.24 3.21 -16.90
N CYS A 422 21.49 2.77 -17.91
CA CYS A 422 20.78 3.68 -18.80
C CYS A 422 19.60 4.38 -18.10
N SER A 423 18.99 3.75 -17.09
CA SER A 423 17.91 4.36 -16.32
C SER A 423 18.40 5.54 -15.46
N GLU A 424 19.64 5.48 -14.98
CA GLU A 424 20.25 6.53 -14.16
C GLU A 424 20.88 7.66 -14.98
N LEU A 425 21.39 7.38 -16.21
CA LEU A 425 22.20 8.34 -16.98
C LEU A 425 21.61 8.76 -18.35
N TRP A 426 20.74 7.95 -18.97
CA TRP A 426 20.43 8.07 -20.41
C TRP A 426 18.97 8.43 -20.72
N ILE A 427 18.02 8.01 -19.88
CA ILE A 427 16.58 8.32 -20.06
C ILE A 427 16.32 9.84 -19.98
N LEU A 428 17.08 10.58 -19.16
CA LEU A 428 16.87 12.01 -18.97
C LEU A 428 17.18 12.85 -20.24
N SER A 429 18.15 12.46 -21.07
CA SER A 429 18.58 13.30 -22.20
C SER A 429 17.79 13.04 -23.49
N GLN A 430 17.42 11.80 -23.81
CA GLN A 430 16.79 11.48 -25.10
C GLN A 430 15.25 11.44 -25.06
N VAL A 431 14.67 11.02 -23.93
CA VAL A 431 13.20 10.98 -23.80
C VAL A 431 12.64 12.40 -23.62
N ILE A 432 13.35 13.30 -22.93
CA ILE A 432 12.97 14.72 -22.83
C ILE A 432 13.02 15.42 -24.20
N ASP A 433 14.00 15.11 -25.05
CA ASP A 433 14.10 15.69 -26.40
C ASP A 433 13.05 15.14 -27.39
N ALA A 434 12.61 13.89 -27.20
CA ALA A 434 11.50 13.33 -27.98
C ALA A 434 10.13 13.82 -27.48
N CYS A 435 9.93 13.95 -26.16
CA CYS A 435 8.70 14.44 -25.56
C CYS A 435 8.53 15.96 -25.74
N LYS A 436 9.60 16.77 -25.81
CA LYS A 436 9.51 18.20 -26.15
C LYS A 436 8.95 18.48 -27.56
N LYS A 437 8.94 17.50 -28.47
CA LYS A 437 8.33 17.63 -29.80
C LYS A 437 6.82 17.35 -29.83
N LEU A 438 6.25 16.84 -28.73
CA LEU A 438 4.81 16.64 -28.55
C LEU A 438 4.38 17.46 -27.34
N GLU A 439 3.80 18.62 -27.62
CA GLU A 439 3.34 19.63 -26.66
C GLU A 439 2.68 19.03 -25.40
N LEU A 440 3.27 19.26 -24.23
CA LEU A 440 2.57 19.37 -22.95
C LEU A 440 3.44 20.17 -21.98
N LYS A 441 2.91 21.34 -21.63
CA LYS A 441 3.55 22.38 -20.83
C LYS A 441 3.13 22.21 -19.37
N GLU A 442 3.58 21.14 -18.73
CA GLU A 442 3.53 20.97 -17.28
C GLU A 442 4.87 20.41 -16.82
N SER A 443 5.46 21.04 -15.80
CA SER A 443 6.73 20.65 -15.21
C SER A 443 6.63 19.24 -14.66
N LEU A 444 7.19 18.27 -15.39
CA LEU A 444 7.32 16.89 -14.94
C LEU A 444 8.17 16.89 -13.65
N PRO A 445 7.63 16.50 -12.49
CA PRO A 445 8.47 16.24 -11.33
C PRO A 445 9.49 15.20 -11.74
N SER A 446 10.74 15.36 -11.29
CA SER A 446 11.82 14.43 -11.53
C SER A 446 11.47 13.03 -10.97
N LEU A 447 10.70 12.25 -11.72
CA LEU A 447 10.51 10.83 -11.46
C LEU A 447 11.81 10.16 -11.88
N GLY A 448 12.64 9.84 -10.87
CA GLY A 448 13.58 8.75 -11.04
C GLY A 448 12.77 7.50 -11.38
N LEU A 449 12.72 7.13 -12.65
CA LEU A 449 12.22 5.84 -13.10
C LEU A 449 13.27 4.80 -12.68
N GLY A 450 13.31 4.48 -11.39
CA GLY A 450 14.09 3.38 -10.87
C GLY A 450 13.70 2.12 -11.63
N CYS A 451 14.65 1.56 -12.38
CA CYS A 451 14.48 0.31 -13.10
C CYS A 451 15.00 -0.82 -12.21
N SER A 452 14.12 -1.70 -11.74
CA SER A 452 14.54 -2.91 -11.03
C SER A 452 14.84 -4.03 -12.01
N HIS A 453 15.66 -5.00 -11.58
CA HIS A 453 15.92 -6.23 -12.33
C HIS A 453 14.61 -6.94 -12.74
N THR A 454 13.61 -6.99 -11.87
CA THR A 454 12.31 -7.63 -12.15
C THR A 454 11.50 -6.87 -13.21
N ASP A 455 11.60 -5.54 -13.28
CA ASP A 455 10.93 -4.77 -14.34
C ASP A 455 11.50 -5.11 -15.72
N VAL A 456 12.83 -5.25 -15.81
CA VAL A 456 13.52 -5.65 -17.04
C VAL A 456 13.10 -7.07 -17.44
N LEU A 457 13.13 -8.01 -16.49
CA LEU A 457 12.74 -9.40 -16.74
C LEU A 457 11.27 -9.52 -17.18
N SER A 458 10.35 -8.79 -16.56
CA SER A 458 8.94 -8.75 -16.96
C SER A 458 8.82 -8.29 -18.43
N CYS A 459 9.55 -7.25 -18.83
CA CYS A 459 9.59 -6.78 -20.21
C CYS A 459 10.24 -7.79 -21.17
N VAL A 460 11.28 -8.52 -20.73
CA VAL A 460 11.89 -9.60 -21.52
C VAL A 460 10.89 -10.74 -21.73
N MET A 461 10.15 -11.15 -20.69
CA MET A 461 9.09 -12.15 -20.78
C MET A 461 8.01 -11.74 -21.77
N HIS A 462 7.62 -10.45 -21.79
CA HIS A 462 6.72 -9.92 -22.82
C HIS A 462 7.28 -10.10 -24.23
N LEU A 463 8.54 -9.68 -24.47
CA LEU A 463 9.17 -9.78 -25.79
C LEU A 463 9.35 -11.24 -26.25
N LEU A 464 9.60 -12.16 -25.32
CA LEU A 464 9.61 -13.61 -25.57
C LEU A 464 8.22 -14.10 -26.00
N SER A 465 7.16 -13.67 -25.30
CA SER A 465 5.77 -14.05 -25.64
C SER A 465 5.33 -13.55 -27.02
N LEU A 466 5.86 -12.40 -27.46
CA LEU A 466 5.60 -11.83 -28.78
C LEU A 466 6.52 -12.41 -29.87
N GLY A 467 7.55 -13.17 -29.52
CA GLY A 467 8.52 -13.74 -30.46
C GLY A 467 9.51 -12.73 -31.04
N TYR A 468 9.71 -11.56 -30.41
CA TYR A 468 10.76 -10.60 -30.81
C TYR A 468 12.16 -11.03 -30.37
N VAL A 469 12.23 -11.86 -29.34
CA VAL A 469 13.46 -12.39 -28.76
C VAL A 469 13.24 -13.89 -28.54
N ARG A 470 14.31 -14.68 -28.63
CA ARG A 470 14.30 -16.07 -28.16
C ARG A 470 15.46 -16.31 -27.20
N ARG A 471 15.31 -17.32 -26.35
CA ARG A 471 16.44 -17.85 -25.57
C ARG A 471 17.30 -18.72 -26.49
N GLY A 472 18.63 -18.68 -26.32
CA GLY A 472 19.53 -19.53 -27.08
C GLY A 472 19.29 -21.01 -26.82
N GLU A 473 19.45 -21.84 -27.84
CA GLU A 473 19.15 -23.28 -27.77
C GLU A 473 20.03 -24.01 -26.73
N ASP A 474 21.31 -23.63 -26.67
CA ASP A 474 22.29 -24.21 -25.74
C ASP A 474 22.41 -23.45 -24.41
N SER A 475 21.85 -22.24 -24.32
CA SER A 475 22.02 -21.36 -23.16
C SER A 475 20.80 -20.49 -22.91
N GLN A 476 19.97 -20.88 -21.92
CA GLN A 476 18.74 -20.16 -21.58
C GLN A 476 18.96 -18.74 -21.06
N HIS A 477 20.19 -18.40 -20.65
CA HIS A 477 20.57 -17.08 -20.14
C HIS A 477 21.01 -16.10 -21.23
N ILE A 478 21.14 -16.56 -22.48
CA ILE A 478 21.46 -15.71 -23.63
C ILE A 478 20.18 -15.44 -24.40
N LEU A 479 19.91 -14.17 -24.64
CA LEU A 479 18.79 -13.69 -25.45
C LEU A 479 19.29 -13.38 -26.86
N GLU A 480 18.58 -13.87 -27.87
CA GLU A 480 18.86 -13.62 -29.27
C GLU A 480 17.71 -12.83 -29.90
N TYR A 481 18.05 -11.73 -30.58
CA TYR A 481 17.08 -10.88 -31.25
C TYR A 481 16.57 -11.52 -32.54
N LEU A 482 15.27 -11.73 -32.63
CA LEU A 482 14.62 -12.22 -33.84
C LEU A 482 14.26 -11.03 -34.72
N CYS A 483 14.86 -10.96 -35.90
CA CYS A 483 14.54 -9.92 -36.88
C CYS A 483 13.20 -10.23 -37.55
N THR A 484 12.10 -10.04 -36.83
CA THR A 484 10.78 -9.98 -37.45
C THR A 484 10.56 -8.55 -37.92
N GLU A 485 10.87 -8.25 -39.18
CA GLU A 485 10.10 -7.19 -39.84
C GLU A 485 8.63 -7.62 -39.78
N PRO A 486 7.72 -6.83 -39.20
CA PRO A 486 6.31 -7.21 -39.20
C PRO A 486 5.88 -7.28 -40.66
N SER A 487 5.41 -8.45 -41.09
CA SER A 487 4.61 -8.55 -42.30
C SER A 487 3.46 -7.57 -42.11
N THR A 488 3.43 -6.52 -42.93
CA THR A 488 2.45 -5.45 -42.87
C THR A 488 1.05 -6.03 -42.70
N PRO A 489 0.25 -5.60 -41.71
CA PRO A 489 -1.16 -5.97 -41.70
C PRO A 489 -1.78 -5.41 -42.98
N HIS A 490 -2.45 -6.28 -43.74
CA HIS A 490 -3.25 -5.87 -44.88
C HIS A 490 -4.19 -4.75 -44.42
N LYS A 491 -4.08 -3.58 -45.06
CA LYS A 491 -5.00 -2.46 -44.88
C LYS A 491 -6.39 -2.88 -45.36
N GLU A 492 -7.20 -3.47 -44.48
CA GLU A 492 -8.64 -3.38 -44.64
C GLU A 492 -9.06 -1.96 -44.27
N LYS A 493 -9.42 -1.20 -45.31
CA LYS A 493 -9.95 0.16 -45.19
C LYS A 493 -11.34 0.08 -44.56
N HIS A 494 -11.43 0.22 -43.24
CA HIS A 494 -12.68 0.67 -42.63
C HIS A 494 -12.80 2.18 -42.83
N ILE A 495 -13.61 2.57 -43.82
CA ILE A 495 -14.08 3.94 -44.00
C ILE A 495 -15.09 4.19 -42.87
N ILE A 496 -14.71 4.96 -41.86
CA ILE A 496 -15.63 5.53 -40.87
C ILE A 496 -15.94 6.96 -41.33
N THR A 497 -17.15 7.16 -41.83
CA THR A 497 -17.70 8.48 -42.16
C THR A 497 -18.10 9.18 -40.86
N LEU A 498 -17.32 10.15 -40.41
CA LEU A 498 -17.73 11.08 -39.36
C LEU A 498 -18.65 12.14 -39.96
N ALA A 499 -19.95 12.05 -39.67
CA ALA A 499 -20.91 13.10 -39.98
C ALA A 499 -20.76 14.25 -38.96
N THR A 500 -20.37 15.41 -39.46
CA THR A 500 -20.44 16.70 -38.75
C THR A 500 -21.84 17.28 -38.83
N GLY A 501 -22.36 17.80 -37.71
CA GLY A 501 -23.63 18.50 -37.68
C GLY A 501 -23.89 19.19 -36.34
N ILE A 502 -23.34 20.38 -36.15
CA ILE A 502 -23.77 21.34 -35.12
C ILE A 502 -24.06 22.67 -35.81
N TYR A 503 -25.32 23.12 -35.75
CA TYR A 503 -25.75 24.51 -35.98
C TYR A 503 -27.09 24.79 -35.30
N GLY A 504 -27.19 25.94 -34.63
CA GLY A 504 -28.45 26.71 -34.41
C GLY A 504 -29.18 26.47 -33.08
N ILE A 505 -29.03 27.29 -32.01
CA ILE A 505 -29.60 28.65 -31.75
C ILE A 505 -31.07 28.63 -31.27
N PHE A 506 -31.33 29.18 -30.07
CA PHE A 506 -32.37 30.18 -29.67
C PHE A 506 -32.30 30.38 -28.13
N GLN A 507 -31.67 31.43 -27.57
CA GLN A 507 -32.18 32.78 -27.23
C GLN A 507 -33.45 32.87 -26.33
N HIS A 508 -33.22 33.17 -25.02
CA HIS A 508 -33.83 34.19 -24.11
C HIS A 508 -35.38 34.33 -23.95
N PRO A 509 -35.95 35.10 -22.97
CA PRO A 509 -35.36 35.93 -21.89
C PRO A 509 -36.04 35.87 -20.48
N PHE A 510 -35.34 36.49 -19.50
CA PHE A 510 -35.74 37.27 -18.31
C PHE A 510 -37.17 37.20 -17.71
N HIS A 511 -37.25 37.16 -16.36
CA HIS A 511 -37.90 38.22 -15.55
C HIS A 511 -37.47 38.21 -14.07
N SER A 512 -37.23 39.42 -13.57
CA SER A 512 -36.97 39.81 -12.17
C SER A 512 -38.28 39.95 -11.37
N PHE A 513 -38.21 39.76 -10.04
CA PHE A 513 -38.62 40.70 -8.97
C PHE A 513 -39.05 39.97 -7.68
N GLY A 514 -38.71 40.54 -6.51
CA GLY A 514 -39.62 40.55 -5.36
C GLY A 514 -39.10 40.00 -4.03
N SER A 515 -38.71 40.94 -3.18
CA SER A 515 -38.36 40.88 -1.74
C SER A 515 -39.46 40.39 -0.78
N VAL A 516 -39.08 39.95 0.44
CA VAL A 516 -39.34 40.58 1.79
C VAL A 516 -39.28 39.54 2.95
N LEU A 517 -38.43 39.86 3.96
CA LEU A 517 -38.44 39.70 5.45
C LEU A 517 -39.64 38.97 6.12
N PHE A 518 -39.61 38.29 7.28
CA PHE A 518 -38.77 38.26 8.51
C PHE A 518 -39.19 37.00 9.36
N PRO A 519 -38.73 36.75 10.62
CA PRO A 519 -38.26 35.45 11.10
C PRO A 519 -39.24 34.68 12.00
N ALA A 520 -38.95 33.41 12.26
CA ALA A 520 -39.52 32.65 13.38
C ALA A 520 -38.36 32.06 14.21
N SER A 521 -38.18 32.63 15.39
CA SER A 521 -37.30 32.19 16.47
C SER A 521 -37.94 31.02 17.23
N ALA A 522 -37.17 29.97 17.48
CA ALA A 522 -37.45 28.93 18.49
C ALA A 522 -36.11 28.24 18.87
N PRO A 523 -36.02 27.66 20.07
CA PRO A 523 -34.99 28.04 21.05
C PRO A 523 -33.67 27.28 20.92
N GLN A 524 -32.59 28.00 21.24
CA GLN A 524 -31.32 27.41 21.63
C GLN A 524 -31.51 26.67 22.96
N SER A 525 -31.65 25.35 22.89
CA SER A 525 -31.39 24.49 24.04
C SER A 525 -29.87 24.39 24.21
N GLN A 526 -29.31 25.26 25.06
CA GLN A 526 -27.99 25.05 25.65
C GLN A 526 -28.06 23.77 26.49
N SER A 527 -27.77 22.64 25.85
CA SER A 527 -27.38 21.44 26.55
C SER A 527 -25.88 21.54 26.72
N THR A 528 -25.44 22.03 27.88
CA THR A 528 -24.06 21.84 28.34
C THR A 528 -23.85 20.34 28.56
N SER A 529 -23.58 19.61 27.47
CA SER A 529 -23.03 18.27 27.55
C SER A 529 -21.60 18.43 28.03
N LEU A 530 -21.34 18.10 29.30
CA LEU A 530 -19.98 17.87 29.78
C LEU A 530 -19.36 16.81 28.87
N LEU A 531 -18.50 17.25 27.95
CA LEU A 531 -17.74 16.38 27.07
C LEU A 531 -16.84 15.52 27.96
N LEU A 532 -16.98 14.19 27.88
CA LEU A 532 -16.02 13.30 28.53
C LEU A 532 -14.69 13.40 27.77
N PRO A 533 -13.54 13.43 28.44
CA PRO A 533 -12.26 13.48 27.74
C PRO A 533 -12.02 12.18 26.96
N LEU A 534 -11.40 12.31 25.79
CA LEU A 534 -10.83 11.18 25.06
C LEU A 534 -9.50 10.78 25.69
N SER A 535 -9.38 9.54 26.14
CA SER A 535 -8.11 8.97 26.62
C SER A 535 -7.53 7.98 25.62
N LEU A 536 -6.21 8.04 25.40
CA LEU A 536 -5.50 7.07 24.59
C LEU A 536 -5.26 5.80 25.42
N LEU A 537 -5.64 4.64 24.87
CA LEU A 537 -5.44 3.33 25.50
C LEU A 537 -4.30 2.56 24.87
N TYR A 538 -4.21 2.60 23.53
CA TYR A 538 -3.26 1.79 22.77
C TYR A 538 -2.86 2.50 21.49
N GLU A 539 -1.58 2.40 21.11
CA GLU A 539 -1.06 2.93 19.84
C GLU A 539 -0.10 1.94 19.18
N VAL A 540 -0.35 1.59 17.91
CA VAL A 540 0.68 1.05 17.01
C VAL A 540 1.15 2.18 16.13
N ILE A 541 2.41 2.60 16.22
CA ILE A 541 2.96 3.58 15.27
C ILE A 541 3.94 2.92 14.33
N SER A 542 3.83 3.26 13.04
CA SER A 542 4.70 2.73 11.99
C SER A 542 5.80 3.72 11.65
N VAL A 543 7.00 3.20 11.39
CA VAL A 543 8.21 3.98 11.13
C VAL A 543 8.87 3.47 9.86
N GLY A 544 9.08 4.34 8.87
CA GLY A 544 9.93 4.06 7.73
C GLY A 544 11.41 4.18 8.09
N MET A 545 12.26 3.32 7.53
CA MET A 545 13.74 3.39 7.63
C MET A 545 14.42 4.17 6.53
#